data_AF-A0A212ESR2-F1
#
_entry.id   AF-A0A212ESR2-F1
#
_cell.length_a   1.000
_cell.length_b   1.000
_cell.length_c   1.000
_cell.angle_alpha   90.00
_cell.angle_beta   90.00
_cell.angle_gamma   90.00
#
_symmetry.space_group_name_H-M   'P 1'
#
loop_
_entity.id
_entity.type
_entity.pdbx_description
1 polymer ?
#
loop_
_entity_poly.entity_id
_entity_poly.type
_entity_poly.pdbx_seq_one_letter_code
_entity_poly.pdbx_strand_id
1 'polypeptide(L)'
;DSVIDWARDHRMHHKYSETDADPHNATRGFFFSHVGWLLVRKHPEIKAKGHTIDMSDLKSDPVLRFQKRHYLLLMPLACFILPTYIPTLWGETLWNAYFVCAIFRYVYVLNVTWLVNSAAHKWGDKPYDKNINPVETKPVSLVVLGEGFHNYHHTFPWDYKTAELGHYQLNFSKLFIDFMATIGWAYDLKTVSTDVIEKRVKRTGDGSHKEWGQEIKEKISQE
;
A
#
# COMPACT_ATOMS: atom_id res chain seq x y z
N ASP A 1 9.92 8.76 -4.72
CA ASP A 1 10.97 8.54 -3.70
C ASP A 1 11.81 7.31 -4.01
N SER A 2 12.99 7.20 -3.41
CA SER A 2 13.75 5.95 -3.44
C SER A 2 13.05 4.87 -2.60
N VAL A 3 13.37 3.59 -2.81
CA VAL A 3 12.74 2.49 -2.04
C VAL A 3 13.00 2.66 -0.54
N ILE A 4 14.20 3.07 -0.16
CA ILE A 4 14.59 3.28 1.25
C ILE A 4 13.75 4.39 1.89
N ASP A 5 13.51 5.50 1.18
CA ASP A 5 12.73 6.61 1.74
C ASP A 5 11.25 6.24 1.86
N TRP A 6 10.71 5.59 0.83
CA TRP A 6 9.32 5.13 0.82
C TRP A 6 9.07 4.13 1.94
N ALA A 7 9.93 3.13 2.10
CA ALA A 7 9.79 2.12 3.14
C ALA A 7 9.93 2.70 4.56
N ARG A 8 10.78 3.72 4.76
CA ARG A 8 10.84 4.43 6.04
C ARG A 8 9.50 5.08 6.36
N ASP A 9 8.96 5.84 5.41
CA ASP A 9 7.70 6.56 5.60
C ASP A 9 6.52 5.60 5.76
N HIS A 10 6.54 4.44 5.07
CA HIS A 10 5.53 3.41 5.21
C HIS A 10 5.63 2.63 6.55
N ARG A 11 6.84 2.31 7.03
CA ARG A 11 7.06 1.77 8.39
C ARG A 11 6.55 2.74 9.46
N MET A 12 6.79 4.03 9.27
CA MET A 12 6.25 5.08 10.14
C MET A 12 4.72 5.08 10.12
N HIS A 13 4.13 5.01 8.92
CA HIS A 13 2.68 4.96 8.74
C HIS A 13 2.02 3.78 9.47
N HIS A 14 2.57 2.57 9.36
CA HIS A 14 2.05 1.42 10.11
C HIS A 14 2.22 1.56 11.62
N LYS A 15 3.40 2.02 12.07
CA LYS A 15 3.73 2.08 13.51
C LYS A 15 2.95 3.18 14.25
N TYR A 16 2.69 4.30 13.58
CA TYR A 16 2.12 5.50 14.17
C TYR A 16 0.87 5.97 13.42
N SER A 17 0.15 5.05 12.78
CA SER A 17 -1.04 5.31 11.97
C SER A 17 -2.02 6.22 12.72
N GLU A 18 -2.64 7.15 12.00
CA GLU A 18 -3.59 8.13 12.54
C GLU A 18 -3.04 9.11 13.58
N THR A 19 -1.72 9.23 13.73
CA THR A 19 -1.10 10.23 14.62
C THR A 19 -0.32 11.29 13.83
N ASP A 20 0.16 12.32 14.51
CA ASP A 20 1.03 13.33 13.90
C ASP A 20 2.41 12.80 13.46
N ALA A 21 2.77 11.57 13.86
CA ALA A 21 3.95 10.87 13.35
C ALA A 21 3.67 10.06 12.07
N ASP A 22 2.41 9.95 11.63
CA ASP A 22 2.03 9.37 10.34
C ASP A 22 2.25 10.40 9.20
N PRO A 23 3.10 10.10 8.19
CA PRO A 23 3.34 10.99 7.06
C PRO A 23 2.09 11.42 6.30
N HIS A 24 1.06 10.58 6.23
CA HIS A 24 -0.19 10.82 5.51
C HIS A 24 -1.41 10.62 6.41
N ASN A 25 -1.30 11.05 7.67
CA ASN A 25 -2.34 10.97 8.70
C ASN A 25 -3.76 11.24 8.15
N ALA A 26 -4.56 10.18 8.03
CA ALA A 26 -5.91 10.21 7.47
C ALA A 26 -6.90 11.05 8.32
N THR A 27 -6.63 11.24 9.62
CA THR A 27 -7.49 12.07 10.49
C THR A 27 -7.47 13.56 10.09
N ARG A 28 -6.45 14.01 9.35
CA ARG A 28 -6.36 15.37 8.80
C ARG A 28 -7.22 15.57 7.54
N GLY A 29 -7.98 14.55 7.16
CA GLY A 29 -8.96 14.60 6.08
C GLY A 29 -8.43 14.08 4.75
N PHE A 30 -9.37 13.77 3.85
CA PHE A 30 -9.12 13.09 2.58
C PHE A 30 -8.07 13.81 1.72
N PHE A 31 -8.18 15.13 1.56
CA PHE A 31 -7.24 15.88 0.73
C PHE A 31 -5.81 15.79 1.27
N PHE A 32 -5.64 15.87 2.59
CA PHE A 32 -4.33 15.78 3.21
C PHE A 32 -3.69 14.41 2.97
N SER A 33 -4.40 13.31 3.29
CA SER A 33 -3.86 11.96 3.12
C SER A 33 -3.72 11.53 1.66
N HIS A 34 -4.49 12.12 0.74
CA HIS A 34 -4.37 11.85 -0.69
C HIS A 34 -3.14 12.54 -1.29
N VAL A 35 -3.02 13.87 -1.19
CA VAL A 35 -1.92 14.61 -1.84
C VAL A 35 -1.39 15.77 -1.01
N GLY A 36 -2.20 16.34 -0.11
CA GLY A 36 -1.83 17.52 0.67
C GLY A 36 -0.56 17.34 1.51
N TRP A 37 -0.29 16.13 2.00
CA TRP A 37 0.93 15.81 2.75
C TRP A 37 2.23 16.02 1.96
N LEU A 38 2.18 15.92 0.62
CA LEU A 38 3.32 16.20 -0.26
C LEU A 38 3.53 17.69 -0.52
N LEU A 39 2.50 18.51 -0.26
CA LEU A 39 2.49 19.95 -0.57
C LEU A 39 2.87 20.83 0.62
N VAL A 40 3.10 20.22 1.79
CA VAL A 40 3.44 20.92 3.03
C VAL A 40 4.67 20.33 3.68
N ARG A 41 5.26 21.07 4.63
CA ARG A 41 6.32 20.52 5.46
C ARG A 41 5.75 19.41 6.34
N LYS A 42 6.51 18.32 6.47
CA LYS A 42 6.22 17.21 7.38
C LYS A 42 6.12 17.73 8.82
N HIS A 43 5.19 17.17 9.59
CA HIS A 43 5.04 17.45 11.00
C HIS A 43 6.33 17.07 11.78
N PRO A 44 6.75 17.84 12.81
CA PRO A 44 7.96 17.56 13.58
C PRO A 44 8.04 16.15 14.17
N GLU A 45 6.90 15.57 14.57
CA GLU A 45 6.83 14.21 15.11
C GLU A 45 7.31 13.14 14.11
N ILE A 46 7.12 13.34 12.80
CA ILE A 46 7.64 12.42 11.79
C ILE A 46 9.17 12.35 11.85
N LYS A 47 9.84 13.48 12.10
CA LYS A 47 11.29 13.51 12.26
C LYS A 47 11.69 12.90 13.61
N ALA A 48 11.04 13.29 14.70
CA ALA A 48 11.36 12.82 16.04
C ALA A 48 11.24 11.30 16.17
N LYS A 49 10.13 10.74 15.68
CA LYS A 49 9.85 9.30 15.70
C LYS A 49 10.52 8.55 14.56
N GLY A 50 10.82 9.21 13.43
CA GLY A 50 11.49 8.60 12.28
C GLY A 50 12.86 7.99 12.60
N HIS A 51 13.59 8.56 13.57
CA HIS A 51 14.86 8.01 14.03
C HIS A 51 14.73 6.68 14.79
N THR A 52 13.52 6.34 15.26
CA THR A 52 13.23 5.08 15.96
C THR A 52 12.90 3.91 15.04
N ILE A 53 12.81 4.16 13.74
CA ILE A 53 12.57 3.11 12.74
C ILE A 53 13.91 2.50 12.34
N ASP A 54 14.05 1.21 12.61
CA ASP A 54 15.19 0.46 12.08
C ASP A 54 15.09 0.40 10.56
N MET A 55 16.22 0.67 9.90
CA MET A 55 16.39 0.69 8.45
C MET A 55 17.68 -0.04 8.05
N SER A 56 18.30 -0.77 8.99
CA SER A 56 19.58 -1.45 8.80
C SER A 56 19.50 -2.49 7.69
N ASP A 57 18.41 -3.24 7.62
CA ASP A 57 18.09 -4.21 6.59
C ASP A 57 18.14 -3.58 5.18
N LEU A 58 17.41 -2.48 4.97
CA LEU A 58 17.33 -1.81 3.66
C LEU A 58 18.63 -1.08 3.28
N LYS A 59 19.38 -0.60 4.27
CA LYS A 59 20.69 0.04 4.06
C LYS A 59 21.81 -0.97 3.81
N SER A 60 21.64 -2.21 4.26
CA SER A 60 22.61 -3.28 4.02
C SER A 60 22.49 -3.87 2.61
N ASP A 61 21.32 -3.79 1.99
CA ASP A 61 21.06 -4.28 0.65
C ASP A 61 21.80 -3.46 -0.43
N PRO A 62 22.68 -4.10 -1.24
CA PRO A 62 23.45 -3.40 -2.27
C PRO A 62 22.60 -2.87 -3.43
N VAL A 63 21.51 -3.56 -3.80
CA VAL A 63 20.60 -3.14 -4.88
C VAL A 63 19.85 -1.89 -4.46
N LEU A 64 19.33 -1.85 -3.23
CA LEU A 64 18.62 -0.69 -2.71
C LEU A 64 19.55 0.51 -2.53
N ARG A 65 20.79 0.29 -2.07
CA ARG A 65 21.80 1.35 -2.01
C ARG A 65 22.15 1.90 -3.39
N PHE A 66 22.28 1.03 -4.41
CA PHE A 66 22.49 1.46 -5.78
C PHE A 66 21.33 2.33 -6.27
N GLN A 67 20.08 1.86 -6.10
CA GLN A 67 18.89 2.61 -6.48
C GLN A 67 18.81 3.97 -5.78
N LYS A 68 19.09 4.02 -4.48
CA LYS A 68 19.13 5.27 -3.70
C LYS A 68 20.20 6.23 -4.22
N ARG A 69 21.42 5.73 -4.47
CA ARG A 69 22.56 6.55 -4.93
C ARG A 69 22.31 7.16 -6.31
N HIS A 70 21.69 6.41 -7.21
CA HIS A 70 21.47 6.82 -8.60
C HIS A 70 20.03 7.28 -8.88
N TYR A 71 19.20 7.46 -7.85
CA TYR A 71 17.78 7.75 -7.98
C TYR A 71 17.48 8.95 -8.90
N LEU A 72 18.24 10.04 -8.77
CA LEU A 72 18.04 11.26 -9.57
C LEU A 72 18.32 11.06 -11.07
N LEU A 73 19.03 9.99 -11.44
CA LEU A 73 19.26 9.60 -12.84
C LEU A 73 18.24 8.54 -13.29
N LEU A 74 18.05 7.51 -12.47
CA LEU A 74 17.16 6.38 -12.79
C LEU A 74 15.70 6.80 -12.88
N MET A 75 15.23 7.69 -12.00
CA MET A 75 13.82 8.09 -11.97
C MET A 75 13.40 8.84 -13.24
N PRO A 76 14.06 9.92 -13.69
CA PRO A 76 13.63 10.61 -14.90
C PRO A 76 13.73 9.70 -16.14
N LEU A 77 14.76 8.86 -16.18
CA LEU A 77 14.96 7.89 -17.24
C LEU A 77 13.80 6.90 -17.33
N ALA A 78 13.47 6.22 -16.23
CA ALA A 78 12.45 5.18 -16.20
C ALA A 78 11.01 5.74 -16.23
N CYS A 79 10.75 6.90 -15.62
CA CYS A 79 9.40 7.45 -15.50
C CYS A 79 8.98 8.33 -16.67
N PHE A 80 9.91 9.01 -17.34
CA PHE A 80 9.60 10.01 -18.38
C PHE A 80 10.31 9.74 -19.70
N ILE A 81 11.63 9.51 -19.71
CA ILE A 81 12.38 9.37 -20.97
C ILE A 81 12.01 8.08 -21.70
N LEU A 82 12.15 6.92 -21.05
CA LEU A 82 11.84 5.63 -21.67
C LEU A 82 10.36 5.51 -22.07
N PRO A 83 9.37 5.88 -21.22
CA PRO A 83 7.96 5.82 -21.62
C PRO A 83 7.57 6.80 -22.73
N THR A 84 8.34 7.88 -22.93
CA THR A 84 8.15 8.80 -24.06
C THR A 84 8.83 8.29 -25.32
N TYR A 85 10.03 7.71 -25.22
CA TYR A 85 10.81 7.28 -26.38
C TYR A 85 10.30 5.98 -27.00
N ILE A 86 10.02 4.96 -26.18
CA ILE A 86 9.66 3.61 -26.65
C ILE A 86 8.46 3.63 -27.62
N PRO A 87 7.37 4.39 -27.38
CA PRO A 87 6.25 4.41 -28.31
C PRO A 87 6.58 4.97 -29.71
N THR A 88 7.60 5.83 -29.81
CA THR A 88 8.02 6.37 -31.11
C THR A 88 8.62 5.29 -32.02
N LEU A 89 9.05 4.16 -31.47
CA LEU A 89 9.58 3.02 -32.23
C LEU A 89 8.54 2.31 -33.11
N TRP A 90 7.25 2.46 -32.80
CA TRP A 90 6.14 1.96 -33.62
C TRP A 90 5.34 3.09 -34.28
N GLY A 91 5.93 4.28 -34.39
CA GLY A 91 5.37 5.41 -35.14
C GLY A 91 4.43 6.31 -34.36
N GLU A 92 4.35 6.21 -33.02
CA GLU A 92 3.60 7.17 -32.22
C GLU A 92 4.27 8.56 -32.25
N THR A 93 3.44 9.61 -32.24
CA THR A 93 3.93 10.99 -32.18
C THR A 93 4.59 11.28 -30.84
N LEU A 94 5.67 12.09 -30.85
CA LEU A 94 6.35 12.48 -29.62
C LEU A 94 5.42 13.19 -28.62
N TRP A 95 4.44 13.95 -29.13
CA TRP A 95 3.45 14.65 -28.32
C TRP A 95 2.56 13.68 -27.54
N ASN A 96 1.96 12.70 -28.22
CA ASN A 96 1.13 11.70 -27.55
C ASN A 96 1.96 10.82 -26.61
N ALA A 97 3.14 10.38 -27.04
CA ALA A 97 4.01 9.54 -26.22
C ALA A 97 4.39 10.25 -24.90
N TYR A 98 4.71 11.55 -24.96
CA TYR A 98 5.01 12.32 -23.76
C TYR A 98 3.78 12.55 -22.87
N PHE A 99 2.70 13.12 -23.41
CA PHE A 99 1.56 13.51 -22.58
C PHE A 99 0.72 12.32 -22.10
N VAL A 100 0.59 11.27 -22.90
CA VAL A 100 -0.22 10.09 -22.55
C VAL A 100 0.62 9.03 -21.86
N CYS A 101 1.67 8.51 -22.52
CA CYS A 101 2.43 7.37 -22.01
C CYS A 101 3.35 7.72 -20.83
N ALA A 102 3.84 8.97 -20.76
CA ALA A 102 4.62 9.42 -19.61
C ALA A 102 3.78 10.18 -18.58
N ILE A 103 3.23 11.36 -18.93
CA ILE A 103 2.60 12.26 -17.95
C ILE A 103 1.28 11.72 -17.40
N PHE A 104 0.31 11.42 -18.27
CA PHE A 104 -0.99 10.90 -17.82
C PHE A 104 -0.82 9.59 -17.06
N ARG A 105 -0.03 8.64 -17.59
CA ARG A 105 0.30 7.39 -16.89
C ARG A 105 0.88 7.66 -15.49
N TYR A 106 1.83 8.59 -15.36
CA TYR A 106 2.45 8.92 -14.08
C TYR A 106 1.45 9.52 -13.09
N VAL A 107 0.65 10.49 -13.52
CA VAL A 107 -0.40 11.12 -12.69
C VAL A 107 -1.46 10.10 -12.27
N TYR A 108 -1.87 9.23 -13.20
CA TYR A 108 -2.83 8.16 -12.93
C TYR A 108 -2.29 7.23 -11.85
N VAL A 109 -1.08 6.70 -12.02
CA VAL A 109 -0.44 5.79 -11.04
C VAL A 109 -0.30 6.45 -9.67
N LEU A 110 0.04 7.75 -9.61
CA LEU A 110 0.09 8.49 -8.34
C LEU A 110 -1.26 8.55 -7.66
N ASN A 111 -2.32 8.97 -8.35
CA ASN A 111 -3.65 9.08 -7.74
C ASN A 111 -4.20 7.71 -7.31
N VAL A 112 -3.96 6.67 -8.11
CA VAL A 112 -4.29 5.29 -7.75
C VAL A 112 -3.58 4.89 -6.46
N THR A 113 -2.27 5.13 -6.35
CA THR A 113 -1.51 4.84 -5.13
C THR A 113 -2.04 5.64 -3.93
N TRP A 114 -2.33 6.92 -4.13
CA TRP A 114 -2.82 7.80 -3.07
C TRP A 114 -4.24 7.50 -2.60
N LEU A 115 -5.04 6.75 -3.36
CA LEU A 115 -6.34 6.26 -2.88
C LEU A 115 -6.18 5.27 -1.72
N VAL A 116 -5.06 4.55 -1.64
CA VAL A 116 -4.77 3.65 -0.51
C VAL A 116 -4.67 4.46 0.78
N ASN A 117 -3.87 5.53 0.78
CA ASN A 117 -3.70 6.40 1.94
C ASN A 117 -4.99 7.17 2.33
N SER A 118 -5.87 7.42 1.37
CA SER A 118 -7.03 8.29 1.59
C SER A 118 -8.36 7.55 1.67
N ALA A 119 -8.79 6.91 0.59
CA ALA A 119 -10.06 6.20 0.55
C ALA A 119 -10.03 4.94 1.42
N ALA A 120 -8.92 4.18 1.39
CA ALA A 120 -8.78 2.95 2.16
C ALA A 120 -8.51 3.16 3.66
N HIS A 121 -8.52 4.40 4.14
CA HIS A 121 -8.59 4.75 5.57
C HIS A 121 -9.94 5.33 5.99
N LYS A 122 -10.92 5.42 5.09
CA LYS A 122 -12.16 6.18 5.34
C LYS A 122 -13.45 5.50 4.93
N TRP A 123 -13.47 4.81 3.78
CA TRP A 123 -14.73 4.30 3.19
C TRP A 123 -14.64 2.82 2.84
N GLY A 124 -15.19 1.99 3.70
CA GLY A 124 -15.22 0.55 3.54
C GLY A 124 -15.55 -0.16 4.85
N ASP A 125 -15.47 -1.48 4.81
CA ASP A 125 -15.78 -2.35 5.95
C ASP A 125 -14.52 -2.60 6.80
N LYS A 126 -14.69 -3.01 8.06
CA LYS A 126 -13.58 -3.35 8.98
C LYS A 126 -13.71 -4.77 9.58
N PRO A 127 -13.66 -5.81 8.73
CA PRO A 127 -13.93 -7.18 9.15
C PRO A 127 -12.92 -7.75 10.14
N TYR A 128 -11.69 -7.24 10.20
CA TYR A 128 -10.62 -7.79 11.05
C TYR A 128 -10.38 -6.96 12.31
N ASP A 129 -10.36 -5.63 12.20
CA ASP A 129 -10.24 -4.73 13.35
C ASP A 129 -10.98 -3.41 13.13
N LYS A 130 -12.07 -3.20 13.89
CA LYS A 130 -12.89 -1.99 13.85
C LYS A 130 -12.26 -0.79 14.56
N ASN A 131 -11.22 -1.01 15.37
CA ASN A 131 -10.61 0.02 16.21
C ASN A 131 -9.51 0.82 15.49
N ILE A 132 -9.12 0.40 14.28
CA ILE A 132 -8.19 1.12 13.41
C ILE A 132 -8.96 1.79 12.26
N ASN A 133 -8.42 2.84 11.63
CA ASN A 133 -9.07 3.48 10.49
C ASN A 133 -9.03 2.73 9.15
N PRO A 134 -7.97 1.98 8.79
CA PRO A 134 -7.91 1.21 7.56
C PRO A 134 -9.14 0.34 7.33
N VAL A 135 -9.63 0.33 6.09
CA VAL A 135 -10.87 -0.33 5.68
C VAL A 135 -10.64 -1.23 4.46
N GLU A 136 -11.56 -2.17 4.29
CA GLU A 136 -11.68 -2.99 3.09
C GLU A 136 -12.49 -2.24 2.02
N THR A 137 -11.84 -1.81 0.94
CA THR A 137 -12.49 -1.08 -0.14
C THR A 137 -12.34 -1.83 -1.46
N LYS A 138 -13.26 -2.77 -1.73
CA LYS A 138 -13.21 -3.65 -2.93
C LYS A 138 -13.04 -2.89 -4.27
N PRO A 139 -13.72 -1.75 -4.52
CA PRO A 139 -13.49 -0.99 -5.75
C PRO A 139 -12.07 -0.42 -5.86
N VAL A 140 -11.49 0.00 -4.74
CA VAL A 140 -10.10 0.47 -4.69
C VAL A 140 -9.17 -0.71 -4.97
N SER A 141 -9.39 -1.90 -4.37
CA SER A 141 -8.55 -3.09 -4.58
C SER A 141 -8.34 -3.45 -6.06
N LEU A 142 -9.38 -3.30 -6.89
CA LEU A 142 -9.28 -3.56 -8.33
C LEU A 142 -8.33 -2.58 -9.03
N VAL A 143 -8.38 -1.30 -8.64
CA VAL A 143 -7.59 -0.23 -9.27
C VAL A 143 -6.15 -0.23 -8.74
N VAL A 144 -5.93 -0.59 -7.48
CA VAL A 144 -4.59 -0.65 -6.84
C VAL A 144 -3.94 -2.03 -6.86
N LEU A 145 -4.43 -2.94 -7.72
CA LEU A 145 -3.85 -4.26 -7.99
C LEU A 145 -3.74 -5.22 -6.78
N GLY A 146 -4.52 -5.01 -5.71
CA GLY A 146 -4.45 -5.83 -4.49
C GLY A 146 -4.40 -5.06 -3.19
N GLU A 147 -3.95 -3.82 -3.20
CA GLU A 147 -3.67 -3.06 -1.97
C GLU A 147 -4.91 -2.42 -1.30
N GLY A 148 -6.12 -2.70 -1.80
CA GLY A 148 -7.36 -2.15 -1.24
C GLY A 148 -7.94 -2.98 -0.08
N PHE A 149 -7.31 -4.11 0.27
CA PHE A 149 -7.65 -4.90 1.46
C PHE A 149 -6.94 -4.34 2.71
N HIS A 150 -7.18 -3.06 2.99
CA HIS A 150 -6.32 -2.28 3.85
C HIS A 150 -6.53 -2.53 5.35
N ASN A 151 -7.74 -2.95 5.76
CA ASN A 151 -8.00 -3.40 7.12
C ASN A 151 -7.21 -4.68 7.43
N TYR A 152 -7.19 -5.65 6.52
CA TYR A 152 -6.36 -6.85 6.63
C TYR A 152 -4.87 -6.49 6.69
N HIS A 153 -4.41 -5.68 5.73
CA HIS A 153 -3.01 -5.28 5.62
C HIS A 153 -2.48 -4.60 6.90
N HIS A 154 -3.24 -3.66 7.48
CA HIS A 154 -2.84 -3.03 8.75
C HIS A 154 -2.95 -3.96 9.96
N THR A 155 -3.85 -4.93 9.92
CA THR A 155 -3.98 -5.92 10.99
C THR A 155 -2.85 -6.95 10.96
N PHE A 156 -2.38 -7.31 9.77
CA PHE A 156 -1.35 -8.32 9.52
C PHE A 156 -0.28 -7.85 8.52
N PRO A 157 0.53 -6.84 8.87
CA PRO A 157 1.44 -6.19 7.93
C PRO A 157 2.61 -7.07 7.45
N TRP A 158 2.75 -8.28 7.98
CA TRP A 158 3.78 -9.25 7.57
C TRP A 158 3.27 -10.30 6.57
N ASP A 159 1.97 -10.32 6.25
CA ASP A 159 1.43 -11.24 5.25
C ASP A 159 1.80 -10.76 3.84
N TYR A 160 2.52 -11.59 3.07
CA TYR A 160 2.97 -11.22 1.72
C TYR A 160 1.81 -10.96 0.76
N LYS A 161 0.63 -11.53 1.02
CA LYS A 161 -0.54 -11.40 0.14
C LYS A 161 -1.21 -10.04 0.30
N THR A 162 -0.97 -9.31 1.39
CA THR A 162 -1.70 -8.07 1.76
C THR A 162 -3.24 -8.20 1.85
N ALA A 163 -3.78 -9.40 1.71
CA ALA A 163 -5.20 -9.72 1.73
C ALA A 163 -5.42 -11.16 2.19
N GLU A 164 -6.60 -11.45 2.75
CA GLU A 164 -7.00 -12.83 3.08
C GLU A 164 -7.20 -13.69 1.81
N LEU A 165 -7.58 -13.07 0.69
CA LEU A 165 -8.03 -13.77 -0.51
C LEU A 165 -6.98 -14.75 -1.07
N GLY A 166 -7.42 -16.00 -1.24
CA GLY A 166 -6.70 -17.03 -1.99
C GLY A 166 -6.71 -16.80 -3.51
N HIS A 167 -7.69 -16.05 -4.04
CA HIS A 167 -7.96 -15.94 -5.47
C HIS A 167 -7.42 -14.65 -6.09
N TYR A 168 -6.74 -14.78 -7.24
CA TYR A 168 -6.00 -13.71 -7.92
C TYR A 168 -6.83 -12.57 -8.52
N GLN A 169 -8.16 -12.68 -8.55
CA GLN A 169 -9.04 -11.74 -9.28
C GLN A 169 -8.97 -10.29 -8.79
N LEU A 170 -8.63 -10.08 -7.52
CA LEU A 170 -8.52 -8.74 -6.92
C LEU A 170 -7.12 -8.47 -6.36
N ASN A 171 -6.14 -9.33 -6.66
CA ASN A 171 -4.79 -9.22 -6.13
C ASN A 171 -3.76 -9.73 -7.14
N PHE A 172 -3.41 -8.86 -8.08
CA PHE A 172 -2.41 -9.14 -9.11
C PHE A 172 -0.99 -9.12 -8.56
N SER A 173 -0.73 -8.35 -7.50
CA SER A 173 0.56 -8.37 -6.79
C SER A 173 0.89 -9.78 -6.28
N LYS A 174 -0.07 -10.44 -5.61
CA LYS A 174 0.06 -11.83 -5.18
C LYS A 174 0.32 -12.76 -6.36
N LEU A 175 -0.46 -12.65 -7.44
CA LEU A 175 -0.28 -13.50 -8.63
C LEU A 175 1.15 -13.41 -9.17
N PHE A 176 1.69 -12.19 -9.25
CA PHE A 176 3.05 -11.96 -9.69
C PHE A 176 4.08 -12.60 -8.73
N ILE A 177 3.92 -12.43 -7.42
CA ILE A 177 4.82 -13.03 -6.42
C ILE A 177 4.75 -14.56 -6.47
N ASP A 178 3.56 -15.15 -6.58
CA ASP A 178 3.37 -16.58 -6.68
C ASP A 178 4.01 -17.14 -7.97
N PHE A 179 3.90 -16.43 -9.09
CA PHE A 179 4.64 -16.78 -10.31
C PHE A 179 6.16 -16.72 -10.12
N MET A 180 6.67 -15.67 -9.45
CA MET A 180 8.10 -15.59 -9.14
C MET A 180 8.54 -16.71 -8.19
N ALA A 181 7.66 -17.17 -7.30
CA ALA A 181 7.93 -18.31 -6.44
C ALA A 181 7.92 -19.64 -7.19
N THR A 182 7.03 -19.83 -8.18
CA THR A 182 7.01 -21.06 -8.97
C THR A 182 8.28 -21.24 -9.80
N ILE A 183 8.90 -20.15 -10.26
CA ILE A 183 10.21 -20.18 -10.97
C ILE A 183 11.42 -20.09 -10.02
N GLY A 184 11.21 -20.07 -8.70
CA GLY A 184 12.26 -20.09 -7.68
C GLY A 184 12.95 -18.74 -7.42
N TRP A 185 12.40 -17.63 -7.92
CA TRP A 185 12.94 -16.27 -7.71
C TRP A 185 12.41 -15.60 -6.44
N ALA A 186 11.29 -16.10 -5.90
CA ALA A 186 10.77 -15.73 -4.59
C ALA A 186 10.61 -16.96 -3.70
N TYR A 187 10.84 -16.81 -2.40
CA TYR A 187 10.72 -17.87 -1.39
C TYR A 187 10.49 -17.23 0.00
N ASP A 188 10.29 -18.05 1.03
CA ASP A 188 9.93 -17.60 2.40
C ASP A 188 8.68 -16.70 2.43
N LEU A 189 7.67 -17.04 1.60
CA LEU A 189 6.41 -16.31 1.56
C LEU A 189 5.63 -16.53 2.87
N LYS A 190 5.44 -15.46 3.65
CA LYS A 190 4.79 -15.51 4.95
C LYS A 190 3.31 -15.22 4.83
N THR A 191 2.47 -16.12 5.33
CA THR A 191 1.01 -15.92 5.37
C THR A 191 0.46 -16.17 6.77
N VAL A 192 -0.61 -15.46 7.12
CA VAL A 192 -1.33 -15.65 8.38
C VAL A 192 -2.18 -16.92 8.29
N SER A 193 -2.10 -17.75 9.33
CA SER A 193 -2.94 -18.95 9.45
C SER A 193 -4.41 -18.58 9.71
N THR A 194 -5.34 -19.35 9.16
CA THR A 194 -6.79 -19.17 9.34
C THR A 194 -7.21 -19.02 10.80
N ASP A 195 -6.66 -19.83 11.71
CA ASP A 195 -6.97 -19.76 13.15
C ASP A 195 -6.65 -18.39 13.78
N VAL A 196 -5.59 -17.73 13.31
CA VAL A 196 -5.19 -16.39 13.78
C VAL A 196 -6.14 -15.34 13.23
N ILE A 197 -6.55 -15.48 11.96
CA ILE A 197 -7.54 -14.60 11.33
C ILE A 197 -8.88 -14.71 12.06
N GLU A 198 -9.40 -15.92 12.25
CA GLU A 198 -10.66 -16.17 12.94
C GLU A 198 -10.66 -15.55 14.35
N LYS A 199 -9.62 -15.82 15.15
CA LYS A 199 -9.49 -15.26 16.50
C LYS A 199 -9.46 -13.73 16.48
N ARG A 200 -8.82 -13.12 15.47
CA ARG A 200 -8.78 -11.65 15.35
C ARG A 200 -10.14 -11.09 14.98
N VAL A 201 -10.80 -11.67 13.98
CA VAL A 201 -12.15 -11.28 13.53
C VAL A 201 -13.14 -11.38 14.70
N LYS A 202 -13.19 -12.50 15.41
CA LYS A 202 -14.09 -12.68 16.57
C LYS A 202 -13.81 -11.70 17.72
N ARG A 203 -12.57 -11.23 17.87
CA ARG A 203 -12.16 -10.30 18.93
C ARG A 203 -12.41 -8.84 18.60
N THR A 204 -12.14 -8.42 17.36
CA THR A 204 -12.10 -6.99 16.99
C THR A 204 -12.84 -6.64 15.70
N GLY A 205 -13.38 -7.61 14.97
CA GLY A 205 -14.13 -7.36 13.73
C GLY A 205 -15.42 -6.57 13.96
N ASP A 206 -15.87 -5.86 12.93
CA ASP A 206 -17.14 -5.13 12.91
C ASP A 206 -18.36 -6.00 12.52
N GLY A 207 -18.15 -7.30 12.27
CA GLY A 207 -19.20 -8.24 11.84
C GLY A 207 -19.48 -8.24 10.33
N SER A 208 -18.69 -7.52 9.51
CA SER A 208 -18.77 -7.55 8.04
C SER A 208 -18.03 -8.74 7.42
N HIS A 209 -17.25 -9.49 8.20
CA HIS A 209 -16.50 -10.64 7.71
C HIS A 209 -17.44 -11.71 7.15
N LYS A 210 -17.10 -12.29 5.98
CA LYS A 210 -18.00 -13.18 5.24
C LYS A 210 -18.37 -14.46 6.01
N GLU A 211 -17.40 -15.08 6.66
CA GLU A 211 -17.59 -16.36 7.37
C GLU A 211 -18.01 -16.16 8.82
N TRP A 212 -17.23 -15.41 9.60
CA TRP A 212 -17.46 -15.24 11.05
C TRP A 212 -18.23 -13.99 11.46
N GLY A 213 -18.65 -13.14 10.52
CA GLY A 213 -19.27 -11.85 10.83
C GLY A 213 -20.66 -11.96 11.48
N GLN A 214 -21.44 -12.99 11.11
CA GLN A 214 -22.79 -13.19 11.65
C GLN A 214 -22.76 -13.52 13.15
N GLU A 215 -21.85 -14.38 13.60
CA GLU A 215 -21.67 -14.73 15.02
C GLU A 215 -21.38 -13.47 15.87
N ILE A 216 -20.61 -12.52 15.32
CA ILE A 216 -20.28 -11.26 15.99
C ILE A 216 -21.51 -10.37 16.09
N LYS A 217 -22.30 -10.25 15.01
CA LYS A 217 -23.53 -9.44 15.01
C LYS A 217 -24.55 -9.96 16.02
N GLU A 218 -24.68 -11.27 16.12
CA GLU A 218 -25.57 -11.92 17.10
C GLU A 218 -25.12 -11.64 18.53
N LYS A 219 -23.81 -11.74 18.84
CA LYS A 219 -23.25 -11.38 20.15
C LYS A 219 -23.50 -9.90 20.52
N ILE A 220 -23.26 -8.97 19.59
CA ILE A 220 -23.49 -7.53 19.83
C ILE A 220 -24.97 -7.24 20.07
N SER A 221 -25.89 -7.94 19.41
CA SER A 221 -27.33 -7.73 19.58
C SER A 221 -27.90 -8.22 20.92
N GLN A 222 -27.12 -9.00 21.66
CA GLN A 222 -27.50 -9.58 22.97
C GLN A 222 -26.94 -8.79 24.15
N GLU A 223 -26.06 -7.81 23.91
CA GLU A 223 -25.50 -6.87 24.90
C GLU A 223 -26.26 -5.54 24.92
#